data_AF-A0A2E4Y3A5-F1
#
_entry.id   AF-A0A2E4Y3A5-F1
#
_cell.length_a   1.000
_cell.length_b   1.000
_cell.length_c   1.000
_cell.angle_alpha   90.00
_cell.angle_beta   90.00
_cell.angle_gamma   90.00
#
_symmetry.space_group_name_H-M   'P 1'
#
loop_
_entity.id
_entity.type
_entity.pdbx_description
1 polymer ?
#
loop_
_entity_poly.entity_id
_entity_poly.type
_entity_poly.pdbx_seq_one_letter_code
_entity_poly.pdbx_strand_id
1 'polypeptide(L)'
;MTTPFIIHGLTFGAFFSFLSYDLLFYKWYQRGDGKKDKNTSTLLQCFLTLNLTFSFYCFFKGLHFSYQENILLMSLGLILCLLGLYIRVWAIKTLKSMFSWKISIQKDHELIKRGPYKIVRHPSYSGGLLAIFGFNLALGTMPALLCFMITYLPVLLVRIKKEELVLGEYFKNDYEEYKNTSYSLIPFLY
;
A
#
# COMPACT_ATOMS: atom_id res chain seq x y z
N MET A 1 15.54 26.65 12.22
CA MET A 1 15.40 26.39 10.77
C MET A 1 15.79 24.98 10.33
N THR A 2 16.26 24.07 11.19
CA THR A 2 16.83 22.77 10.77
C THR A 2 15.86 21.57 10.86
N THR A 3 14.87 21.60 11.75
CA THR A 3 13.99 20.46 12.05
C THR A 3 13.04 20.08 10.91
N PRO A 4 12.32 21.01 10.24
CA PRO A 4 11.47 20.66 9.10
C PRO A 4 12.26 20.04 7.94
N PHE A 5 13.47 20.55 7.68
CA PHE A 5 14.34 20.05 6.61
C PHE A 5 14.75 18.59 6.86
N ILE A 6 15.10 18.23 8.10
CA ILE A 6 15.44 16.85 8.47
C ILE A 6 14.23 15.92 8.28
N ILE A 7 13.04 16.33 8.72
CA ILE A 7 11.83 15.50 8.58
C ILE A 7 11.51 15.26 7.11
N HIS A 8 11.62 16.28 6.25
CA HIS A 8 11.39 16.12 4.81
C HIS A 8 12.44 15.20 4.19
N GLY A 9 13.72 15.35 4.56
CA GLY A 9 14.79 14.47 4.11
C GLY A 9 14.53 13.01 4.48
N LEU A 10 14.09 12.74 5.71
CA LEU A 10 13.72 11.40 6.17
C LEU A 10 12.49 10.86 5.45
N THR A 11 11.46 11.68 5.23
CA THR A 11 10.26 11.31 4.47
C THR A 11 10.62 10.93 3.04
N PHE A 12 11.44 11.73 2.35
CA PHE A 12 11.93 11.40 1.01
C PHE A 12 12.76 10.11 1.03
N GLY A 13 13.69 9.96 1.97
CA GLY A 13 14.54 8.77 2.09
C GLY A 13 13.74 7.48 2.31
N ALA A 14 12.79 7.50 3.24
CA ALA A 14 11.88 6.38 3.49
C ALA A 14 11.07 6.03 2.22
N PHE A 15 10.62 7.06 1.51
CA PHE A 15 9.81 6.89 0.31
C PHE A 15 10.60 6.33 -0.89
N PHE A 16 11.78 6.86 -1.19
CA PHE A 16 12.62 6.33 -2.27
C PHE A 16 13.11 4.90 -1.97
N SER A 17 13.37 4.60 -0.70
CA SER A 17 13.67 3.23 -0.26
C SER A 17 12.48 2.30 -0.50
N PHE A 18 11.26 2.78 -0.26
CA PHE A 18 10.04 2.03 -0.57
C PHE A 18 9.81 1.85 -2.07
N LEU A 19 9.93 2.90 -2.87
CA LEU A 19 9.73 2.83 -4.32
C LEU A 19 10.76 1.89 -4.99
N SER A 20 12.01 1.96 -4.55
CA SER A 20 13.07 1.06 -5.02
C SER A 20 12.81 -0.38 -4.56
N TYR A 21 12.41 -0.59 -3.30
CA TYR A 21 11.99 -1.90 -2.81
C TYR A 21 10.84 -2.47 -3.65
N ASP A 22 9.78 -1.70 -3.88
CA ASP A 22 8.64 -2.11 -4.70
C ASP A 22 9.05 -2.44 -6.14
N LEU A 23 9.90 -1.65 -6.79
CA LEU A 23 10.38 -1.90 -8.15
C LEU A 23 11.30 -3.12 -8.26
N LEU A 24 12.19 -3.31 -7.28
CA LEU A 24 13.09 -4.47 -7.23
C LEU A 24 12.32 -5.75 -6.96
N PHE A 25 11.39 -5.72 -5.99
CA PHE A 25 10.52 -6.85 -5.70
C PHE A 25 9.50 -7.12 -6.83
N TYR A 26 9.03 -6.08 -7.52
CA TYR A 26 8.17 -6.23 -8.71
C TYR A 26 8.84 -7.08 -9.79
N LYS A 27 10.15 -6.95 -10.01
CA LYS A 27 10.89 -7.80 -10.96
C LYS A 27 11.12 -9.21 -10.43
N TRP A 28 11.43 -9.36 -9.15
CA TRP A 28 11.73 -10.66 -8.55
C TRP A 28 10.50 -11.58 -8.46
N TYR A 29 9.31 -11.01 -8.24
CA TYR A 29 8.09 -11.79 -8.00
C TYR A 29 7.31 -12.20 -9.27
N GLN A 30 7.64 -11.66 -10.43
CA GLN A 30 6.90 -11.96 -11.67
C GLN A 30 7.13 -13.37 -12.25
N ARG A 31 7.81 -14.26 -11.53
CA ARG A 31 8.10 -15.64 -11.95
C ARG A 31 6.92 -16.62 -11.84
N GLY A 32 5.72 -16.18 -11.47
CA GLY A 32 4.52 -17.03 -11.39
C GLY A 32 3.70 -17.08 -12.69
N ASP A 33 3.23 -18.26 -13.07
CA ASP A 33 2.52 -18.58 -14.33
C ASP A 33 0.99 -18.32 -14.34
N GLY A 34 0.43 -17.61 -13.35
CA GLY A 34 -1.03 -17.45 -13.28
C GLY A 34 -1.63 -16.41 -14.23
N LYS A 35 -2.95 -16.53 -14.45
CA LYS A 35 -3.76 -15.64 -15.32
C LYS A 35 -3.50 -14.16 -15.03
N LYS A 36 -3.19 -13.42 -16.10
CA LYS A 36 -2.72 -12.02 -16.02
C LYS A 36 -3.91 -11.05 -15.84
N ASP A 37 -4.24 -10.62 -14.61
CA ASP A 37 -4.96 -9.32 -14.46
C ASP A 37 -3.95 -8.16 -14.59
N LYS A 38 -3.61 -7.87 -15.85
CA LYS A 38 -2.59 -6.87 -16.22
C LYS A 38 -3.10 -5.44 -16.03
N ASN A 39 -4.41 -5.22 -16.08
CA ASN A 39 -4.98 -3.87 -16.15
C ASN A 39 -5.06 -3.21 -14.77
N THR A 40 -5.55 -3.90 -13.74
CA THR A 40 -5.70 -3.30 -12.39
C THR A 40 -4.35 -3.01 -11.73
N SER A 41 -3.37 -3.91 -11.87
CA SER A 41 -2.01 -3.74 -11.33
C SER A 41 -1.30 -2.53 -11.96
N THR A 42 -1.37 -2.42 -13.29
CA THR A 42 -0.78 -1.30 -14.03
C THR A 42 -1.47 0.02 -13.67
N LEU A 43 -2.80 0.04 -13.58
CA LEU A 43 -3.55 1.24 -13.17
C LEU A 43 -3.17 1.72 -11.77
N LEU A 44 -3.05 0.82 -10.79
CA LEU A 44 -2.60 1.18 -9.45
C LEU A 44 -1.19 1.75 -9.44
N GLN A 45 -0.27 1.21 -10.25
CA GLN A 45 1.09 1.74 -10.40
C GLN A 45 1.09 3.12 -11.05
N CYS A 46 0.26 3.33 -12.08
CA CYS A 46 0.10 4.64 -12.71
C CYS A 46 -0.45 5.67 -11.73
N PHE A 47 -1.54 5.37 -11.02
CA PHE A 47 -2.13 6.30 -10.04
C PHE A 47 -1.20 6.58 -8.87
N LEU A 48 -0.46 5.57 -8.40
CA LEU A 48 0.59 5.77 -7.41
C LEU A 48 1.65 6.75 -7.93
N THR A 49 2.18 6.51 -9.13
CA THR A 49 3.22 7.37 -9.71
C THR A 49 2.73 8.79 -9.97
N LEU A 50 1.48 8.94 -10.45
CA LEU A 50 0.85 10.24 -10.65
C LEU A 50 0.65 10.98 -9.33
N ASN A 51 0.20 10.31 -8.26
CA ASN A 51 0.09 10.93 -6.95
C ASN A 51 1.44 11.44 -6.45
N LEU A 52 2.52 10.69 -6.65
CA LEU A 52 3.85 11.11 -6.23
C LEU A 52 4.32 12.34 -6.99
N THR A 53 4.22 12.31 -8.31
CA THR A 53 4.56 13.46 -9.16
C THR A 53 3.74 14.69 -8.76
N PHE A 54 2.45 14.51 -8.50
CA PHE A 54 1.58 15.61 -8.07
C PHE A 54 1.91 16.11 -6.65
N SER A 55 2.26 15.22 -5.72
CA SER A 55 2.70 15.56 -4.37
C SER A 55 4.01 16.36 -4.41
N PHE A 56 4.99 15.94 -5.22
CA PHE A 56 6.21 16.71 -5.45
C PHE A 56 5.93 18.06 -6.12
N TYR A 57 5.03 18.10 -7.10
CA TYR A 57 4.63 19.34 -7.75
C TYR A 57 4.02 20.33 -6.76
N CYS A 58 3.02 19.90 -5.97
CA CYS A 58 2.48 20.69 -4.87
C CYS A 58 3.59 21.11 -3.92
N PHE A 59 4.55 20.21 -3.68
CA PHE A 59 5.68 20.45 -2.80
C PHE A 59 6.58 21.60 -3.20
N PHE A 60 7.08 21.57 -4.42
CA PHE A 60 7.96 22.61 -4.92
C PHE A 60 7.21 23.91 -5.28
N LYS A 61 5.90 23.83 -5.56
CA LYS A 61 5.08 25.03 -5.83
C LYS A 61 4.61 25.76 -4.57
N GLY A 62 4.84 25.22 -3.39
CA GLY A 62 4.35 25.81 -2.15
C GLY A 62 2.82 25.69 -2.01
N LEU A 63 2.18 24.77 -2.73
CA LEU A 63 0.75 24.48 -2.63
C LEU A 63 0.48 23.56 -1.43
N HIS A 64 0.91 24.05 -0.27
CA HIS A 64 0.85 23.38 1.01
C HIS A 64 -0.21 24.04 1.87
N PHE A 65 -0.92 23.24 2.65
CA PHE A 65 -1.69 23.81 3.74
C PHE A 65 -0.76 24.45 4.77
N SER A 66 -1.27 25.46 5.47
CA SER A 66 -0.54 26.30 6.47
C SER A 66 0.07 25.52 7.66
N TYR A 67 0.02 24.18 7.67
CA TYR A 67 0.57 23.32 8.72
C TYR A 67 2.02 22.90 8.48
N GLN A 68 2.67 23.32 7.39
CA GLN A 68 4.07 22.94 7.08
C GLN A 68 5.08 23.33 8.18
N GLU A 69 4.74 24.26 9.07
CA GLU A 69 5.60 24.63 10.21
C GLU A 69 5.34 23.80 11.47
N ASN A 70 4.26 23.02 11.51
CA ASN A 70 3.90 22.30 12.70
C ASN A 70 4.49 20.89 12.70
N ILE A 71 5.60 20.81 13.44
CA ILE A 71 6.47 19.65 13.60
C ILE A 71 5.68 18.42 14.07
N LEU A 72 4.58 18.59 14.80
CA LEU A 72 3.82 17.46 15.35
C LEU A 72 3.10 16.64 14.26
N LEU A 73 2.28 17.23 13.38
CA LEU A 73 1.70 16.41 12.28
C LEU A 73 2.75 15.96 11.27
N MET A 74 3.83 16.72 11.07
CA MET A 74 4.91 16.25 10.19
C MET A 74 5.54 14.96 10.73
N SER A 75 5.87 14.95 12.02
CA SER A 75 6.42 13.79 12.71
C SER A 75 5.42 12.64 12.73
N LEU A 76 4.14 12.94 12.98
CA LEU A 76 3.06 11.96 12.91
C LEU A 76 2.96 11.35 11.51
N GLY A 77 3.02 12.16 10.45
CA GLY A 77 3.01 11.70 9.06
C GLY A 77 4.17 10.77 8.76
N LEU A 78 5.38 11.12 9.20
CA LEU A 78 6.56 10.27 9.06
C LEU A 78 6.37 8.93 9.80
N ILE A 79 5.88 8.96 11.04
CA ILE A 79 5.61 7.75 11.84
C ILE A 79 4.58 6.86 11.12
N LEU A 80 3.46 7.43 10.66
CA LEU A 80 2.44 6.69 9.91
C LEU A 80 3.02 6.11 8.61
N CYS A 81 3.88 6.87 7.93
CA CYS A 81 4.55 6.41 6.72
C CYS A 81 5.39 5.15 7.02
N LEU A 82 6.27 5.23 8.01
CA LEU A 82 7.14 4.13 8.42
C LEU A 82 6.36 2.92 8.94
N LEU A 83 5.28 3.12 9.69
CA LEU A 83 4.39 2.05 10.14
C LEU A 83 3.71 1.35 8.97
N GLY A 84 3.20 2.10 7.99
CA GLY A 84 2.60 1.54 6.78
C GLY A 84 3.59 0.69 5.99
N LEU A 85 4.82 1.19 5.82
CA LEU A 85 5.92 0.47 5.18
C LEU A 85 6.27 -0.82 5.94
N TYR A 86 6.35 -0.74 7.28
CA TYR A 86 6.62 -1.89 8.12
C TYR A 86 5.55 -2.98 7.97
N ILE A 87 4.27 -2.62 8.07
CA ILE A 87 3.15 -3.58 7.89
C ILE A 87 3.23 -4.24 6.53
N ARG A 88 3.53 -3.48 5.49
CA ARG A 88 3.65 -4.00 4.13
C ARG A 88 4.82 -4.96 3.96
N VAL A 89 6.00 -4.62 4.48
CA VAL A 89 7.16 -5.53 4.46
C VAL A 89 6.87 -6.79 5.27
N TRP A 90 6.19 -6.68 6.41
CA TRP A 90 5.77 -7.82 7.21
C TRP A 90 4.80 -8.74 6.46
N ALA A 91 3.83 -8.17 5.74
CA ALA A 91 2.90 -8.92 4.90
C ALA A 91 3.63 -9.70 3.79
N ILE A 92 4.51 -9.02 3.04
CA ILE A 92 5.29 -9.64 1.96
C ILE A 92 6.18 -10.76 2.50
N LYS A 93 6.88 -10.52 3.62
CA LYS A 93 7.73 -11.54 4.26
C LYS A 93 6.93 -12.73 4.80
N THR A 94 5.67 -12.53 5.18
CA THR A 94 4.83 -13.61 5.72
C THR A 94 4.35 -14.56 4.61
N LEU A 95 4.00 -14.00 3.45
CA LEU A 95 3.58 -14.77 2.27
C LEU A 95 4.76 -15.43 1.52
N LYS A 96 5.98 -14.91 1.64
CA LYS A 96 7.22 -15.45 1.03
C LYS A 96 7.14 -15.73 -0.46
N SER A 97 6.84 -16.98 -0.87
CA SER A 97 6.71 -17.45 -2.26
C SER A 97 5.25 -17.43 -2.77
N MET A 98 4.28 -17.17 -1.89
CA MET A 98 2.85 -17.05 -2.20
C MET A 98 2.37 -15.62 -2.54
N PHE A 99 3.14 -14.58 -2.21
CA PHE A 99 2.83 -13.15 -2.49
C PHE A 99 2.88 -12.75 -3.97
N SER A 100 1.84 -12.95 -4.75
CA SER A 100 1.86 -12.42 -6.12
C SER A 100 1.36 -10.98 -6.24
N TRP A 101 2.11 -10.13 -6.96
CA TRP A 101 1.62 -8.84 -7.46
C TRP A 101 0.55 -8.96 -8.55
N LYS A 102 0.31 -10.18 -9.05
CA LYS A 102 -0.77 -10.49 -10.00
C LYS A 102 -1.80 -11.34 -9.27
N ILE A 103 -3.07 -11.19 -9.62
CA ILE A 103 -4.11 -12.11 -9.11
C ILE A 103 -3.84 -13.46 -9.79
N SER A 104 -3.02 -14.29 -9.15
CA SER A 104 -2.55 -15.55 -9.68
C SER A 104 -2.47 -16.58 -8.57
N ILE A 105 -3.11 -17.72 -8.79
CA ILE A 105 -2.84 -18.92 -8.01
C ILE A 105 -1.44 -19.42 -8.39
N GLN A 106 -0.62 -19.68 -7.39
CA GLN A 106 0.74 -20.22 -7.54
C GLN A 106 0.64 -21.75 -7.58
N LYS A 107 1.67 -22.43 -8.09
CA LYS A 107 1.74 -23.88 -7.92
C LYS A 107 1.82 -24.18 -6.42
N ASP A 108 0.97 -25.10 -5.94
CA ASP A 108 0.84 -25.45 -4.52
C ASP A 108 0.48 -24.23 -3.62
N HIS A 109 -0.44 -23.38 -4.10
CA HIS A 109 -0.85 -22.18 -3.36
C HIS A 109 -1.51 -22.57 -2.03
N GLU A 110 -0.94 -22.11 -0.93
CA GLU A 110 -1.49 -22.31 0.41
C GLU A 110 -2.18 -21.05 0.93
N LEU A 111 -3.30 -21.21 1.64
CA LEU A 111 -3.99 -20.11 2.29
C LEU A 111 -3.28 -19.72 3.59
N ILE A 112 -2.45 -18.67 3.53
CA ILE A 112 -1.67 -18.20 4.68
C ILE A 112 -2.53 -17.36 5.63
N LYS A 113 -2.82 -17.90 6.82
CA LYS A 113 -3.64 -17.25 7.87
C LYS A 113 -2.83 -16.77 9.10
N ARG A 114 -1.51 -16.62 8.97
CA ARG A 114 -0.57 -16.25 10.06
C ARG A 114 -0.04 -14.83 9.92
N GLY A 115 0.55 -14.30 10.99
CA GLY A 115 1.12 -12.94 11.00
C GLY A 115 0.03 -11.89 10.79
N PRO A 116 0.23 -10.88 9.92
CA PRO A 116 -0.76 -9.83 9.72
C PRO A 116 -2.04 -10.36 9.04
N TYR A 117 -1.94 -11.48 8.33
CA TYR A 117 -3.06 -12.17 7.68
C TYR A 117 -4.07 -12.76 8.68
N LYS A 118 -3.70 -12.92 9.96
CA LYS A 118 -4.66 -13.35 10.98
C LYS A 118 -5.72 -12.28 11.27
N ILE A 119 -5.38 -11.01 11.05
CA ILE A 119 -6.24 -9.87 11.40
C ILE A 119 -6.90 -9.31 10.15
N VAL A 120 -6.14 -9.11 9.07
CA VAL A 120 -6.58 -8.46 7.84
C VAL A 120 -6.18 -9.33 6.65
N ARG A 121 -7.07 -9.55 5.67
CA ARG A 121 -6.80 -10.36 4.46
C ARG A 121 -5.82 -9.69 3.52
N HIS A 122 -5.85 -8.36 3.45
CA HIS A 122 -5.04 -7.56 2.54
C HIS A 122 -4.05 -6.60 3.24
N PRO A 123 -3.18 -7.08 4.16
CA PRO A 123 -2.36 -6.21 5.00
C PRO A 123 -1.31 -5.43 4.21
N SER A 124 -0.86 -5.95 3.06
CA SER A 124 0.03 -5.23 2.14
C SER A 124 -0.64 -3.98 1.54
N TYR A 125 -1.92 -4.08 1.19
CA TYR A 125 -2.71 -2.96 0.68
C TYR A 125 -2.98 -1.94 1.79
N SER A 126 -3.34 -2.40 3.00
CA SER A 126 -3.52 -1.53 4.18
C SER A 126 -2.24 -0.77 4.52
N GLY A 127 -1.10 -1.46 4.54
CA GLY A 127 0.21 -0.84 4.78
C GLY A 127 0.59 0.16 3.69
N GLY A 128 0.29 -0.14 2.42
CA GLY A 128 0.48 0.78 1.30
C GLY A 128 -0.35 2.06 1.41
N LEU A 129 -1.64 1.95 1.73
CA LEU A 129 -2.53 3.10 1.95
C LEU A 129 -2.01 3.98 3.10
N LEU A 130 -1.64 3.34 4.23
CA LEU A 130 -1.11 4.06 5.39
C LEU A 130 0.23 4.76 5.09
N ALA A 131 1.09 4.11 4.30
CA ALA A 131 2.37 4.69 3.90
C ALA A 131 2.19 5.97 3.08
N ILE A 132 1.27 5.95 2.10
CA ILE A 132 1.00 7.10 1.21
C ILE A 132 0.25 8.21 1.96
N PHE A 133 -0.66 7.84 2.85
CA PHE A 133 -1.33 8.79 3.75
C PHE A 133 -0.29 9.53 4.61
N GLY A 134 0.59 8.78 5.28
CA GLY A 134 1.67 9.35 6.09
C GLY A 134 2.63 10.22 5.28
N PHE A 135 2.97 9.80 4.06
CA PHE A 135 3.84 10.58 3.15
C PHE A 135 3.23 11.94 2.81
N ASN A 136 1.97 11.98 2.37
CA ASN A 136 1.31 13.25 2.04
C ASN A 136 1.07 14.13 3.28
N LEU A 137 0.83 13.51 4.44
CA LEU A 137 0.71 14.22 5.71
C LEU A 137 2.03 14.87 6.13
N ALA A 138 3.14 14.14 6.01
CA ALA A 138 4.47 14.65 6.33
C ALA A 138 4.91 15.80 5.41
N LEU A 139 4.46 15.79 4.14
CA LEU A 139 4.75 16.85 3.18
C LEU A 139 3.75 18.02 3.23
N GLY A 140 2.62 17.89 3.94
CA GLY A 140 1.56 18.90 3.95
C GLY A 140 0.75 19.00 2.65
N THR A 141 0.87 18.01 1.76
CA THR A 141 0.27 18.01 0.42
C THR A 141 -1.14 17.40 0.42
N MET A 142 -2.04 17.94 1.25
CA MET A 142 -3.43 17.46 1.37
C MET A 142 -4.21 17.37 0.04
N PRO A 143 -4.07 18.31 -0.92
CA PRO A 143 -4.74 18.17 -2.22
C PRO A 143 -4.30 16.91 -2.98
N ALA A 144 -3.02 16.55 -2.88
CA ALA A 144 -2.50 15.34 -3.51
C ALA A 144 -3.04 14.08 -2.82
N LEU A 145 -3.15 14.10 -1.49
CA LEU A 145 -3.78 13.02 -0.72
C LEU A 145 -5.23 12.79 -1.12
N LEU A 146 -6.03 13.85 -1.26
CA LEU A 146 -7.43 13.75 -1.67
C LEU A 146 -7.55 13.16 -3.08
N CYS A 147 -6.73 13.66 -4.02
CA CYS A 147 -6.67 13.12 -5.37
C CYS A 147 -6.32 11.62 -5.37
N PHE A 148 -5.38 11.20 -4.52
CA PHE A 148 -5.03 9.79 -4.35
C PHE A 148 -6.19 8.97 -3.81
N MET A 149 -6.87 9.42 -2.75
CA MET A 149 -7.99 8.67 -2.19
C MET A 149 -9.13 8.50 -3.21
N ILE A 150 -9.40 9.52 -4.02
CA ILE A 150 -10.45 9.47 -5.06
C ILE A 150 -10.08 8.55 -6.22
N THR A 151 -8.81 8.52 -6.64
CA THR A 151 -8.37 7.78 -7.84
C THR A 151 -7.89 6.37 -7.54
N TYR A 152 -7.14 6.17 -6.45
CA TYR A 152 -6.50 4.90 -6.10
C TYR A 152 -7.46 3.95 -5.37
N LEU A 153 -8.22 4.46 -4.40
CA LEU A 153 -9.06 3.63 -3.53
C LEU A 153 -10.11 2.82 -4.32
N PRO A 154 -10.85 3.38 -5.29
CA PRO A 154 -11.83 2.61 -6.06
C PRO A 154 -11.19 1.45 -6.85
N VAL A 155 -10.03 1.70 -7.47
CA VAL A 155 -9.29 0.68 -8.22
C VAL A 155 -8.78 -0.42 -7.29
N LEU A 156 -8.32 -0.04 -6.10
CA LEU A 156 -7.87 -0.99 -5.08
C LEU A 156 -9.02 -1.88 -4.61
N LEU A 157 -10.20 -1.30 -4.34
CA LEU A 157 -11.38 -2.07 -3.92
C LEU A 157 -11.85 -3.03 -5.02
N VAL A 158 -11.84 -2.61 -6.29
CA VAL A 158 -12.14 -3.51 -7.42
C VAL A 158 -11.13 -4.65 -7.48
N ARG A 159 -9.85 -4.36 -7.30
CA ARG A 159 -8.79 -5.37 -7.29
C ARG A 159 -8.96 -6.37 -6.16
N ILE A 160 -9.23 -5.90 -4.95
CA ILE A 160 -9.49 -6.75 -3.78
C ILE A 160 -10.65 -7.69 -4.06
N LYS A 161 -11.78 -7.18 -4.56
CA LYS A 161 -12.93 -8.03 -4.91
C LYS A 161 -12.55 -9.13 -5.91
N LYS A 162 -11.80 -8.80 -6.96
CA LYS A 162 -11.32 -9.81 -7.91
C LYS A 162 -10.40 -10.84 -7.27
N GLU A 163 -9.52 -10.41 -6.38
CA GLU A 163 -8.60 -11.29 -5.65
C GLU A 163 -9.36 -12.23 -4.72
N GLU A 164 -10.33 -11.71 -3.95
CA GLU A 164 -11.16 -12.52 -3.06
C GLU A 164 -12.06 -13.50 -3.83
N LEU A 165 -12.52 -13.15 -5.04
CA LEU A 165 -13.27 -14.08 -5.90
C LEU A 165 -12.40 -15.25 -6.37
N VAL A 166 -11.18 -14.96 -6.86
CA VAL A 166 -10.25 -15.99 -7.31
C VAL A 166 -9.82 -16.91 -6.16
N LEU A 167 -9.56 -16.34 -4.98
CA LEU A 167 -9.25 -17.12 -3.78
C LEU A 167 -10.45 -17.96 -3.32
N GLY A 168 -11.66 -17.40 -3.37
CA GLY A 168 -12.90 -18.13 -3.03
C GLY A 168 -13.18 -19.29 -3.98
N GLU A 169 -12.97 -19.12 -5.29
CA GLU A 169 -13.12 -20.21 -6.27
C GLU A 169 -12.11 -21.34 -6.06
N TYR A 170 -10.87 -21.00 -5.67
CA TYR A 170 -9.79 -21.97 -5.49
C TYR A 170 -9.88 -22.72 -4.15
N PHE A 171 -10.03 -21.99 -3.04
CA PHE A 171 -10.02 -22.54 -1.68
C PHE A 171 -11.41 -22.91 -1.14
N LYS A 172 -12.49 -22.46 -1.79
CA LYS A 172 -13.87 -22.78 -1.43
C LYS A 172 -14.15 -22.52 0.06
N ASN A 173 -14.53 -23.56 0.80
CA ASN A 173 -14.94 -23.47 2.21
C ASN A 173 -13.84 -22.93 3.13
N ASP A 174 -12.56 -23.22 2.85
CA ASP A 174 -11.44 -22.75 3.67
C ASP A 174 -11.31 -21.22 3.63
N TYR A 175 -11.67 -20.61 2.50
CA TYR A 175 -11.65 -19.16 2.33
C TYR A 175 -12.86 -18.48 2.96
N GLU A 176 -14.03 -19.14 2.92
CA GLU A 176 -15.22 -18.64 3.62
C GLU A 176 -15.04 -18.66 5.14
N GLU A 177 -14.43 -19.71 5.69
CA GLU A 177 -14.06 -19.75 7.12
C GLU A 177 -13.06 -18.63 7.46
N TYR A 178 -12.08 -18.41 6.57
CA TYR A 178 -11.11 -17.33 6.75
C TYR A 178 -11.77 -15.94 6.73
N LYS A 179 -12.72 -15.71 5.83
CA LYS A 179 -13.48 -14.46 5.77
C LYS A 179 -14.22 -14.15 7.06
N ASN A 180 -14.73 -15.16 7.75
CA ASN A 180 -15.45 -15.00 9.02
C ASN A 180 -14.54 -14.64 10.20
N THR A 181 -13.23 -14.84 10.07
CA THR A 181 -12.26 -14.65 11.16
C THR A 181 -11.31 -13.47 10.94
N SER A 182 -11.46 -12.72 9.84
CA SER A 182 -10.57 -11.61 9.49
C SER A 182 -11.30 -10.44 8.83
N TYR A 183 -10.71 -9.24 8.88
CA TYR A 183 -11.17 -8.05 8.15
C TYR A 183 -10.59 -7.99 6.73
N SER A 184 -11.16 -7.21 5.81
CA SER A 184 -10.63 -7.09 4.44
C SER A 184 -9.39 -6.19 4.37
N LEU A 185 -9.50 -4.94 4.84
CA LEU A 185 -8.47 -3.89 4.76
C LEU A 185 -8.22 -3.17 6.10
N ILE A 186 -9.26 -2.66 6.75
CA ILE A 186 -9.14 -1.85 7.96
C ILE A 186 -9.92 -2.55 9.07
N PRO A 187 -9.24 -2.98 10.14
CA PRO A 187 -9.92 -3.57 11.29
C PRO A 187 -11.09 -2.68 11.74
N PHE A 188 -12.25 -3.30 11.97
CA PHE A 188 -13.48 -2.64 12.45
C PHE A 188 -14.18 -1.69 11.47
N LEU A 189 -13.67 -1.51 10.25
CA LEU A 189 -14.29 -0.64 9.22
C LEU A 189 -14.59 -1.42 7.93
N TYR A 190 -13.66 -2.26 7.47
CA TYR A 190 -13.79 -3.03 6.23
C TYR A 190 -12.84 -4.23 6.21
#